data_AF-M1LTV2-F1
#
_entry.id   AF-M1LTV2-F1
#
_cell.length_a   1.000
_cell.length_b   1.000
_cell.length_c   1.000
_cell.angle_alpha   90.00
_cell.angle_beta   90.00
_cell.angle_gamma   90.00
#
_symmetry.space_group_name_H-M   'P 1'
#
loop_
_entity.id
_entity.type
_entity.pdbx_description
1 polymer ?
#
loop_
_entity_poly.entity_id
_entity_poly.type
_entity_poly.pdbx_seq_one_letter_code
_entity_poly.pdbx_strand_id
1 'polypeptide(L)'
;MQTLIIYDNTGTIFSSPITGSYKKPQGDLKYLEIELPENKVLKSIDTSETPNIPILEDIPKTDLEKTQDQLLETQAQLANLQEQILVKENGGK
;
A
#
# COMPACT_ATOMS: atom_id res chain seq x y z
N MET A 1 3.34 -12.50 8.74
CA MET A 1 3.78 -12.28 10.14
C MET A 1 2.61 -11.69 10.90
N GLN A 2 2.21 -12.26 12.05
CA GLN A 2 1.06 -11.78 12.81
C GLN A 2 1.42 -10.52 13.60
N THR A 3 0.60 -9.47 13.48
CA THR A 3 0.77 -8.21 14.21
C THR A 3 -0.42 -7.94 15.12
N LEU A 4 -0.13 -7.40 16.30
CA LEU A 4 -1.13 -6.88 17.22
C LEU A 4 -1.35 -5.38 16.94
N ILE A 5 -2.62 -5.04 16.76
CA ILE A 5 -3.09 -3.66 16.58
C ILE A 5 -3.92 -3.26 17.79
N ILE A 6 -3.64 -2.09 18.36
CA ILE A 6 -4.44 -1.48 19.42
C ILE A 6 -5.16 -0.25 18.86
N TYR A 7 -6.46 -0.17 19.08
CA TYR A 7 -7.32 0.88 18.55
C TYR A 7 -8.42 1.28 19.54
N ASP A 8 -9.06 2.41 19.31
CA ASP A 8 -10.17 2.89 20.14
C ASP A 8 -11.56 2.53 19.59
N ASN A 9 -12.60 3.08 20.22
CA ASN A 9 -13.98 2.89 19.80
C ASN A 9 -14.34 3.55 18.46
N THR A 10 -13.52 4.47 17.95
CA THR A 10 -13.70 5.12 16.66
C THR A 10 -12.98 4.38 15.53
N GLY A 11 -12.18 3.36 15.86
CA GLY A 11 -11.33 2.67 14.90
C GLY A 11 -9.98 3.34 14.63
N THR A 12 -9.63 4.34 15.45
CA THR A 12 -8.34 5.03 15.38
C THR A 12 -7.25 4.16 15.98
N ILE A 13 -6.14 4.00 15.27
CA ILE A 13 -5.02 3.14 15.68
C ILE A 13 -4.09 3.92 16.60
N PHE A 14 -3.80 3.36 17.78
CA PHE A 14 -2.90 3.95 18.77
C PHE A 14 -1.51 3.32 18.76
N SER A 15 -1.43 2.03 18.42
CA SER A 15 -0.17 1.31 18.37
C SER A 15 -0.23 0.21 17.31
N SER A 16 0.69 0.29 16.35
CA SER A 16 0.87 -0.64 15.23
C SER A 16 2.22 -0.38 14.56
N PRO A 17 2.91 -1.40 14.04
CA PRO A 17 2.70 -2.83 14.27
C PRO A 17 3.49 -3.30 15.51
N ILE A 18 2.82 -4.01 16.44
CA ILE A 18 3.52 -4.73 17.52
C ILE A 18 3.78 -6.15 17.02
N THR A 19 5.05 -6.56 16.99
CA THR A 19 5.50 -7.84 16.42
C THR A 19 6.40 -8.58 17.39
N GLY A 20 6.45 -9.91 17.30
CA GLY A 20 7.27 -10.75 18.19
C GLY A 20 6.52 -11.12 19.47
N SER A 21 7.23 -11.18 20.61
CA SER A 21 6.65 -11.57 21.90
C SER A 21 5.93 -10.40 22.54
N TYR A 22 4.61 -10.31 22.35
CA TYR A 22 3.74 -9.34 23.03
C TYR A 22 2.78 -10.04 23.99
N LYS A 23 2.37 -9.32 25.05
CA LYS A 23 1.25 -9.75 25.90
C LYS A 23 -0.04 -9.27 25.27
N LYS A 24 -1.03 -10.15 25.13
CA LYS A 24 -2.36 -9.78 24.67
C LYS A 24 -2.99 -8.83 25.70
N PRO A 25 -3.58 -7.71 25.27
CA PRO A 25 -4.33 -6.84 26.17
C PRO A 25 -5.44 -7.60 26.88
N GLN A 26 -5.69 -7.22 28.14
CA GLN A 26 -6.78 -7.74 28.96
C GLN A 26 -7.69 -6.60 29.39
N GLY A 27 -8.98 -6.90 29.63
CA GLY A 27 -9.99 -5.90 29.98
C GLY A 27 -10.56 -5.21 28.73
N ASP A 28 -10.86 -3.92 28.83
CA ASP A 28 -11.62 -3.16 27.84
C ASP A 28 -10.77 -2.63 26.66
N LEU A 29 -9.47 -2.99 26.60
CA LEU A 29 -8.60 -2.54 25.52
C LEU A 29 -8.92 -3.32 24.24
N LYS A 30 -9.43 -2.61 23.23
CA LYS A 30 -9.72 -3.20 21.91
C LYS A 30 -8.44 -3.51 21.16
N TYR A 31 -8.35 -4.73 20.66
CA TYR A 31 -7.22 -5.17 19.84
C TYR A 31 -7.65 -6.13 18.73
N LEU A 32 -6.82 -6.23 17.70
CA LEU A 32 -6.96 -7.19 16.60
C LEU A 32 -5.58 -7.78 16.29
N GLU A 33 -5.56 -9.09 16.03
CA GLU A 33 -4.37 -9.78 15.54
C GLU A 33 -4.57 -10.05 14.05
N ILE A 34 -3.81 -9.36 13.20
CA ILE A 34 -3.97 -9.44 11.75
C ILE A 34 -2.65 -9.86 11.10
N GLU A 35 -2.74 -10.48 9.94
CA GLU A 35 -1.61 -10.66 9.05
C GLU A 35 -1.61 -9.51 8.04
N LEU A 36 -0.57 -8.66 8.08
CA LEU A 36 -0.38 -7.57 7.13
C LEU A 36 0.35 -8.07 5.89
N PRO A 37 -0.25 -7.95 4.69
CA PRO A 37 0.46 -8.18 3.43
C PRO A 37 1.60 -7.17 3.26
N GLU A 38 2.71 -7.57 2.63
CA GLU A 38 3.90 -6.72 2.46
C GLU A 38 3.65 -5.43 1.67
N ASN A 39 2.67 -5.43 0.77
CA ASN A 39 2.32 -4.30 -0.10
C ASN A 39 1.17 -3.43 0.44
N LYS A 40 0.71 -3.69 1.66
CA LYS A 40 -0.43 -3.00 2.27
C LYS A 40 -0.04 -2.37 3.60
N VAL A 41 -0.69 -1.27 3.93
CA VAL A 41 -0.63 -0.64 5.25
C VAL A 41 -2.01 -0.61 5.88
N LEU A 42 -2.04 -0.68 7.21
CA LEU A 42 -3.27 -0.57 7.97
C LEU A 42 -3.66 0.91 8.08
N LYS A 43 -4.83 1.27 7.55
CA LYS A 43 -5.35 2.63 7.56
C LYS A 43 -6.17 2.92 8.81
N SER A 44 -7.11 2.03 9.12
CA SER A 44 -8.04 2.16 10.24
C SER A 44 -8.69 0.82 10.55
N ILE A 45 -9.49 0.76 11.62
CA ILE A 45 -10.35 -0.38 11.94
C ILE A 45 -11.81 0.03 11.75
N ASP A 46 -12.58 -0.74 10.97
CA ASP A 46 -14.03 -0.63 10.96
C ASP A 46 -14.59 -1.21 12.25
N THR A 47 -15.25 -0.36 13.03
CA THR A 47 -15.87 -0.70 14.32
C THR A 47 -17.39 -0.83 14.24
N SER A 48 -17.97 -0.69 13.04
CA SER A 48 -19.42 -0.86 12.82
C SER A 48 -19.84 -2.33 12.74
N GLU A 49 -18.91 -3.21 12.36
CA GLU A 49 -19.11 -4.65 12.23
C GLU A 49 -18.57 -5.42 13.44
N THR A 50 -19.13 -6.61 13.73
CA THR A 50 -18.60 -7.51 14.78
C THR A 50 -18.40 -8.91 14.19
N PRO A 51 -17.14 -9.41 14.10
CA PRO A 51 -15.91 -8.81 14.60
C PRO A 51 -15.46 -7.56 13.81
N ASN A 52 -14.82 -6.60 14.50
CA ASN A 52 -14.25 -5.40 13.88
C ASN A 52 -13.27 -5.79 12.74
N ILE A 53 -13.28 -5.02 11.65
CA ILE A 53 -12.59 -5.39 10.40
C ILE A 53 -11.44 -4.41 10.11
N PRO A 54 -10.20 -4.88 9.83
CA PRO A 54 -9.10 -4.00 9.44
C PRO A 54 -9.32 -3.44 8.03
N ILE A 55 -9.15 -2.13 7.88
CA ILE A 55 -9.16 -1.46 6.58
C ILE A 55 -7.71 -1.27 6.12
N LEU A 56 -7.35 -1.97 5.05
CA LEU A 56 -6.01 -1.93 4.44
C LEU A 56 -6.00 -1.04 3.20
N GLU A 57 -4.93 -0.29 3.01
CA GLU A 57 -4.67 0.46 1.78
C GLU A 57 -3.31 0.07 1.18
N ASP A 58 -3.13 0.32 -0.12
CA ASP A 58 -1.84 0.11 -0.77
C ASP A 58 -0.78 1.04 -0.20
N ILE A 59 0.44 0.53 -0.03
CA ILE A 59 1.58 1.38 0.33
C ILE A 59 1.71 2.47 -0.74
N PRO A 60 1.66 3.76 -0.37
CA PRO A 60 1.84 4.82 -1.32
C PRO A 60 3.25 4.78 -1.88
N LYS A 61 3.39 4.88 -3.21
CA LYS A 61 4.70 4.99 -3.85
C LYS A 61 5.47 6.17 -3.26
N THR A 62 6.75 5.95 -3.01
CA THR A 62 7.69 7.02 -2.68
C THR A 62 7.84 7.97 -3.86
N ASP A 63 8.30 9.20 -3.60
CA ASP A 63 8.52 10.16 -4.68
C ASP A 63 9.62 9.71 -5.64
N LEU A 64 10.58 8.92 -5.17
CA LEU A 64 11.59 8.29 -6.02
C LEU A 64 10.96 7.27 -6.98
N GLU A 65 10.11 6.38 -6.48
CA GLU A 65 9.42 5.39 -7.32
C GLU A 65 8.49 6.07 -8.33
N LYS A 66 7.73 7.10 -7.91
CA LYS A 66 6.92 7.90 -8.85
C LYS A 66 7.78 8.53 -9.94
N THR A 67 8.96 9.05 -9.58
CA THR A 67 9.90 9.67 -10.54
C THR A 67 10.46 8.62 -11.50
N GLN A 68 10.78 7.42 -11.01
CA GLN A 68 11.25 6.31 -11.85
C GLN A 68 10.18 5.84 -12.83
N ASP A 69 8.92 5.73 -12.38
CA ASP A 69 7.78 5.39 -13.25
C ASP A 69 7.60 6.43 -14.37
N GLN A 70 7.66 7.73 -14.02
CA GLN A 70 7.58 8.82 -15.00
C GLN A 70 8.72 8.76 -16.02
N LEU A 71 9.93 8.42 -15.58
CA LEU A 71 11.09 8.27 -16.46
C LEU A 71 10.91 7.07 -17.41
N LEU A 72 10.46 5.92 -16.90
CA LEU A 72 10.16 4.73 -17.69
C LEU A 72 9.08 5.01 -18.74
N GLU A 73 8.00 5.68 -18.34
CA GLU A 73 6.92 6.07 -19.25
C GLU A 73 7.44 7.02 -20.34
N THR A 74 8.22 8.04 -19.95
CA THR A 74 8.82 8.97 -20.90
C THR A 74 9.75 8.25 -21.89
N GLN A 75 10.57 7.32 -21.43
CA GLN A 75 11.45 6.53 -22.29
C GLN A 75 10.66 5.65 -23.27
N ALA A 76 9.58 5.01 -22.82
CA ALA A 76 8.71 4.21 -23.68
C ALA A 76 8.04 5.08 -24.77
N GLN A 77 7.59 6.29 -24.41
CA GLN A 77 7.03 7.24 -25.37
C GLN A 77 8.07 7.70 -26.41
N LEU A 78 9.31 7.99 -25.98
CA LEU A 78 10.40 8.38 -26.87
C LEU A 78 10.77 7.24 -27.85
N ALA A 79 10.85 6.00 -27.36
CA ALA A 79 11.13 4.84 -28.21
C ALA A 79 10.03 4.65 -29.29
N ASN A 80 8.76 4.77 -28.89
CA ASN A 80 7.64 4.68 -29.83
C ASN A 80 7.69 5.79 -30.89
N LEU A 81 8.00 7.03 -30.49
CA LEU A 81 8.17 8.14 -31.43
C LEU A 81 9.32 7.90 -32.42
N GLN A 82 10.46 7.38 -31.95
CA GLN A 82 11.59 7.03 -32.81
C GLN A 82 11.21 5.96 -33.84
N GLU A 83 10.48 4.93 -33.43
CA GLU A 83 9.99 3.89 -34.33
C GLU A 83 9.04 4.47 -35.39
N GLN A 84 8.10 5.33 -34.98
CA GLN A 84 7.20 6.00 -35.92
C GLN A 84 7.93 6.88 -36.93
N ILE A 85 9.00 7.57 -36.51
CA ILE A 85 9.86 8.37 -37.41
C ILE A 85 10.53 7.44 -38.41
N LEU A 86 11.16 6.36 -37.96
CA LEU A 86 11.85 5.39 -38.81
C LEU A 86 10.91 4.74 -39.84
N VAL A 87 9.67 4.41 -39.44
CA VAL A 87 8.65 3.85 -40.35
C VAL A 87 8.22 4.88 -41.39
N LYS A 88 8.06 6.16 -41.01
CA LYS A 88 7.72 7.23 -41.96
C LYS A 88 8.85 7.52 -42.94
N GLU A 89 10.10 7.47 -42.50
CA GLU A 89 11.28 7.67 -43.36
C GLU A 89 11.48 6.50 -44.35
N ASN A 90 11.19 5.27 -43.94
CA ASN A 90 11.36 4.07 -44.78
C ASN A 90 10.13 3.72 -45.65
N GLY A 91 8.93 4.18 -45.28
CA GLY A 91 7.68 3.96 -46.02
C GLY A 91 7.36 5.05 -47.06
N GLY A 92 8.18 6.10 -47.15
CA GLY A 92 8.05 7.19 -48.12
C GLY A 92 8.85 6.95 -49.42
N LYS A 93 8.51 5.89 -50.17
CA LYS A 93 8.83 5.75 -51.60
C LYS A 93 7.69 5.06 -52.34
#